data_AF-A0A3M1IWI2-F1
#
_entry.id   AF-A0A3M1IWI2-F1
#
_cell.length_a   1.000
_cell.length_b   1.000
_cell.length_c   1.000
_cell.angle_alpha   90.00
_cell.angle_beta   90.00
_cell.angle_gamma   90.00
#
_symmetry.space_group_name_H-M   'P 1'
#
loop_
_entity.id
_entity.type
_entity.pdbx_description
1 polymer ?
#
loop_
_entity_poly.entity_id
_entity_poly.type
_entity_poly.pdbx_seq_one_letter_code
_entity_poly.pdbx_strand_id
1 'polypeptide(L)'
;QALQFFEDETKLFEELFEDYPQNVAFKNGLAISYYKLGHWYQKNRDPEKARFYYSQAADLWEALRRDFPHYVEFQRNYEIIQKLLSEL
;
A
#
# COMPACT_ATOMS: atom_id res chain seq x y z
N GLN A 1 19.29 5.66 3.39
CA GLN A 1 18.20 6.62 3.08
C GLN A 1 16.87 5.89 3.23
N ALA A 2 15.81 6.53 3.73
CA ALA A 2 14.51 5.87 3.96
C ALA A 2 13.88 5.29 2.67
N LEU A 3 14.11 5.91 1.52
CA LEU A 3 13.61 5.43 0.22
C LEU A 3 14.08 4.01 -0.10
N GLN A 4 15.39 3.76 -0.05
CA GLN A 4 15.95 2.44 -0.35
C GLN A 4 15.34 1.35 0.53
N PHE A 5 15.16 1.62 1.83
CA PHE A 5 14.53 0.64 2.73
C PHE A 5 13.07 0.34 2.34
N PHE A 6 12.32 1.33 1.87
CA PHE A 6 10.95 1.11 1.41
C PHE A 6 10.90 0.40 0.05
N GLU A 7 11.85 0.67 -0.85
CA GLU A 7 11.98 -0.03 -2.13
C GLU A 7 12.35 -1.51 -1.92
N ASP A 8 13.33 -1.78 -1.06
CA ASP A 8 13.73 -3.15 -0.70
C ASP A 8 12.59 -3.90 0.02
N GLU A 9 11.89 -3.24 0.95
CA GLU A 9 10.71 -3.79 1.63
C GLU A 9 9.59 -4.09 0.64
N THR A 10 9.32 -3.20 -0.32
CA THR A 10 8.29 -3.39 -1.35
C THR A 10 8.62 -4.59 -2.21
N LYS A 11 9.87 -4.68 -2.70
CA LYS A 11 10.33 -5.80 -3.51
C LYS A 11 10.17 -7.13 -2.79
N LEU A 12 10.53 -7.21 -1.51
CA LEU A 12 10.34 -8.42 -0.71
C LEU A 12 8.87 -8.82 -0.63
N PHE A 13 7.96 -7.86 -0.40
CA PHE A 13 6.54 -8.17 -0.32
C PHE A 13 5.89 -8.45 -1.68
N GLU A 14 6.43 -7.92 -2.78
CA GLU A 14 6.05 -8.31 -4.13
C GLU A 14 6.36 -9.80 -4.36
N GLU A 15 7.60 -10.22 -4.09
CA GLU A 15 8.04 -11.62 -4.22
C GLU A 15 7.21 -12.55 -3.33
N LEU A 16 6.97 -12.17 -2.06
CA LEU A 16 6.15 -12.96 -1.14
C LEU A 16 4.67 -13.05 -1.57
N PHE A 17 4.13 -11.98 -2.14
CA PHE A 17 2.75 -11.99 -2.64
C PHE A 17 2.62 -12.81 -3.93
N GLU A 18 3.64 -12.79 -4.79
CA GLU A 18 3.69 -13.62 -6.00
C GLU A 18 3.72 -15.12 -5.64
N ASP A 19 4.57 -15.52 -4.70
CA ASP A 19 4.70 -16.91 -4.26
C ASP A 19 3.49 -17.40 -3.44
N TYR A 20 2.88 -16.49 -2.66
CA TYR A 20 1.79 -16.83 -1.73
C TYR A 20 0.62 -15.84 -1.82
N PRO A 21 -0.09 -15.78 -2.96
CA PRO A 21 -1.10 -14.74 -3.22
C PRO A 21 -2.33 -14.81 -2.30
N GLN A 22 -2.57 -15.96 -1.68
CA GLN A 22 -3.66 -16.16 -0.71
C GLN A 22 -3.27 -15.78 0.73
N ASN A 23 -1.99 -15.45 0.97
CA ASN A 23 -1.55 -15.04 2.30
C ASN A 23 -1.92 -13.58 2.56
N VAL A 24 -2.92 -13.39 3.43
CA VAL A 24 -3.45 -12.08 3.82
C VAL A 24 -2.38 -11.15 4.39
N ALA A 25 -1.42 -11.69 5.16
CA ALA A 25 -0.38 -10.90 5.79
C ALA A 25 0.61 -10.34 4.75
N PHE A 26 0.96 -11.12 3.72
CA PHE A 26 1.84 -10.63 2.64
C PHE A 26 1.14 -9.62 1.75
N LYS A 27 -0.14 -9.84 1.44
CA LYS A 27 -0.95 -8.86 0.70
C LYS A 27 -1.08 -7.53 1.47
N ASN A 28 -1.32 -7.57 2.78
CA ASN A 28 -1.37 -6.37 3.62
C ASN A 28 0.01 -5.72 3.77
N GLY A 29 1.07 -6.52 3.90
CA GLY A 29 2.46 -6.03 3.91
C GLY A 29 2.81 -5.25 2.66
N LEU A 30 2.48 -5.79 1.48
CA LEU A 30 2.68 -5.10 0.20
C LEU A 30 1.91 -3.77 0.13
N ALA A 31 0.65 -3.75 0.58
CA ALA A 31 -0.14 -2.52 0.63
C ALA A 31 0.49 -1.45 1.53
N ILE A 32 1.02 -1.85 2.70
CA ILE A 32 1.73 -0.95 3.62
C ILE A 32 3.03 -0.42 2.98
N SER A 33 3.78 -1.25 2.27
CA SER A 33 5.02 -0.84 1.60
C SER A 33 4.75 0.20 0.51
N TYR A 34 3.71 -0.02 -0.31
CA TYR A 34 3.25 0.98 -1.27
C TYR A 34 2.78 2.27 -0.60
N TYR A 35 2.05 2.20 0.52
CA TYR A 35 1.69 3.39 1.29
C TYR A 35 2.93 4.18 1.77
N LYS A 36 3.97 3.50 2.26
CA LYS A 36 5.21 4.15 2.70
C LYS A 36 5.92 4.86 1.55
N LEU A 37 6.00 4.22 0.37
CA LEU A 37 6.58 4.83 -0.84
C LEU A 37 5.76 6.05 -1.28
N GLY A 38 4.43 5.94 -1.34
CA GLY A 38 3.56 7.05 -1.71
C GLY A 38 3.75 8.25 -0.79
N HIS A 39 3.81 8.01 0.53
CA HIS A 39 4.04 9.05 1.52
C HIS A 39 5.44 9.66 1.44
N TRP A 40 6.47 8.85 1.13
CA TRP A 40 7.81 9.36 0.89
C TRP A 40 7.84 10.29 -0.34
N TYR A 41 7.25 9.88 -1.46
CA TYR A 41 7.22 10.70 -2.69
C TYR A 41 6.38 11.97 -2.53
N GLN A 42 5.26 11.91 -1.82
CA GLN A 42 4.46 13.09 -1.47
C GLN A 42 5.29 14.11 -0.68
N LYS A 43 6.02 13.66 0.35
CA LYS A 43 6.93 14.52 1.13
C LYS A 43 8.07 15.11 0.31
N ASN A 44 8.52 14.39 -0.72
CA ASN A 44 9.58 14.83 -1.62
C ASN A 44 9.05 15.58 -2.86
N ARG A 45 7.79 16.03 -2.83
CA ARG A 45 7.15 16.84 -3.88
C ARG A 45 7.07 16.17 -5.25
N ASP A 46 6.90 14.86 -5.27
CA ASP A 46 6.61 14.06 -6.47
C ASP A 46 5.19 13.48 -6.37
N PRO A 47 4.15 14.29 -6.68
CA PRO A 47 2.76 13.87 -6.53
C PRO A 47 2.35 12.77 -7.52
N GLU A 48 3.01 12.68 -8.68
CA GLU A 48 2.75 11.63 -9.68
C GLU A 48 3.16 10.27 -9.14
N LYS A 49 4.39 10.15 -8.61
CA LYS A 49 4.81 8.90 -7.95
C LYS A 49 4.03 8.63 -6.67
N ALA A 50 3.67 9.67 -5.90
CA ALA A 50 2.84 9.49 -4.73
C ALA A 50 1.48 8.87 -5.08
N ARG A 51 0.82 9.40 -6.12
CA ARG A 51 -0.45 8.89 -6.63
C ARG A 51 -0.31 7.46 -7.11
N PHE A 52 0.74 7.16 -7.88
CA PHE A 52 1.02 5.81 -8.37
C PHE A 52 1.06 4.78 -7.23
N TYR A 53 1.89 5.01 -6.20
CA TYR A 53 2.03 4.05 -5.11
C TYR A 53 0.79 4.01 -4.19
N TYR A 54 0.13 5.14 -3.94
CA TYR A 54 -1.12 5.12 -3.18
C TYR A 54 -2.23 4.37 -3.91
N SER A 55 -2.32 4.45 -5.24
CA SER A 55 -3.27 3.65 -6.03
C SER A 55 -3.01 2.15 -5.87
N GLN A 56 -1.75 1.71 -5.92
CA GLN A 56 -1.41 0.30 -5.70
C GLN A 56 -1.80 -0.19 -4.29
N ALA A 57 -1.56 0.63 -3.26
CA ALA A 57 -2.00 0.31 -1.90
C ALA A 57 -3.54 0.24 -1.79
N ALA A 58 -4.24 1.15 -2.46
CA ALA A 58 -5.71 1.20 -2.49
C ALA A 58 -6.33 -0.06 -3.10
N ASP A 59 -5.80 -0.54 -4.23
CA ASP A 59 -6.29 -1.75 -4.90
C ASP A 59 -6.19 -2.98 -3.98
N LEU A 60 -5.07 -3.10 -3.26
CA LEU A 60 -4.85 -4.20 -2.33
C LEU A 60 -5.76 -4.13 -1.10
N TRP A 61 -5.88 -2.95 -0.48
CA TRP A 61 -6.78 -2.78 0.67
C TRP A 61 -8.25 -2.84 0.29
N GLU A 62 -8.63 -2.47 -0.93
CA GLU A 62 -9.98 -2.69 -1.46
C GLU A 62 -10.32 -4.18 -1.54
N ALA A 63 -9.42 -4.98 -2.10
CA ALA A 63 -9.62 -6.41 -2.14
C ALA A 63 -9.66 -7.01 -0.73
N LEU A 64 -8.75 -6.60 0.17
CA LEU A 64 -8.73 -7.07 1.56
C LEU A 64 -10.01 -6.72 2.34
N ARG A 65 -10.54 -5.48 2.24
CA ARG A 65 -11.78 -5.11 2.93
C ARG A 65 -13.00 -5.87 2.39
N ARG A 66 -13.01 -6.20 1.10
CA ARG A 66 -14.09 -6.97 0.47
C ARG A 66 -14.06 -8.42 0.93
N ASP A 67 -12.87 -9.02 0.93
CA ASP A 67 -12.68 -10.44 1.23
C ASP A 67 -12.74 -10.71 2.75
N PHE A 68 -12.39 -9.71 3.58
CA PHE A 68 -12.33 -9.80 5.05
C PHE A 68 -13.06 -8.63 5.74
N PRO A 69 -14.39 -8.49 5.58
CA PRO A 69 -15.14 -7.31 6.05
C PRO A 69 -15.15 -7.12 7.57
N HIS A 70 -14.84 -8.17 8.35
CA HIS A 70 -14.75 -8.09 9.80
C HIS A 70 -13.42 -7.53 10.31
N TYR A 71 -12.41 -7.41 9.45
CA TYR A 71 -11.12 -6.82 9.79
C TYR A 71 -11.18 -5.31 9.61
N VAL A 72 -11.55 -4.62 10.68
CA VAL A 72 -11.74 -3.15 10.71
C VAL A 72 -10.50 -2.38 10.24
N GLU A 73 -9.30 -2.95 10.40
CA GLU A 73 -8.07 -2.35 9.92
C GLU A 73 -8.06 -2.14 8.39
N PHE A 74 -8.54 -3.09 7.60
CA PHE A 74 -8.54 -2.96 6.13
C PHE A 74 -9.48 -1.87 5.65
N GLN A 75 -10.65 -1.76 6.28
CA GLN A 75 -11.60 -0.67 6.05
C GLN A 75 -10.95 0.68 6.35
N ARG A 76 -10.30 0.80 7.51
CA ARG A 76 -9.63 2.03 7.94
C ARG A 76 -8.49 2.41 7.01
N ASN A 77 -7.63 1.46 6.65
CA ASN A 77 -6.49 1.73 5.77
C ASN A 77 -6.97 2.17 4.38
N TYR A 78 -8.03 1.54 3.86
CA TYR A 78 -8.67 1.96 2.62
C TYR A 78 -9.26 3.39 2.71
N GLU A 79 -9.93 3.74 3.81
CA GLU A 79 -10.46 5.10 3.98
C GLU A 79 -9.34 6.15 4.05
N ILE A 80 -8.23 5.84 4.75
CA ILE A 80 -7.05 6.71 4.82
C ILE A 80 -6.45 6.91 3.42
N ILE A 81 -6.26 5.84 2.64
CA ILE A 81 -5.61 5.95 1.33
C ILE A 81 -6.49 6.70 0.32
N GLN A 82 -7.82 6.54 0.38
CA GLN A 82 -8.76 7.30 -0.46
C GLN A 82 -8.71 8.79 -0.14
N LYS A 83 -8.63 9.15 1.15
CA LYS A 83 -8.45 10.55 1.55
C LYS A 83 -7.15 11.12 0.98
N LEU A 84 -6.03 10.41 1.13
CA LEU A 84 -4.73 10.85 0.61
C LEU A 84 -4.73 11.03 -0.90
N LEU A 85 -5.36 10.10 -1.64
CA LEU A 85 -5.49 10.19 -3.10
C LEU A 85 -6.34 11.39 -3.55
N SER A 86 -7.35 11.78 -2.77
CA SER A 86 -8.20 12.95 -3.03
C SER A 86 -7.50 14.29 -2.73
N GLU A 87 -6.46 14.27 -1.90
CA GLU A 87 -5.71 15.44 -1.46
C GLU A 87 -4.41 15.67 -2.28
N LEU A 88 -4.02 14.70 -3.11
CA LEU A 88 -2.94 14.79 -4.10
C LEU A 88 -3.40 15.50 -5.37
#